data_AF-A0A852V8G9-F1
#
_entry.id   AF-A0A852V8G9-F1
#
_cell.length_a   1.000
_cell.length_b   1.000
_cell.length_c   1.000
_cell.angle_alpha   90.00
_cell.angle_beta   90.00
_cell.angle_gamma   90.00
#
_symmetry.space_group_name_H-M   'P 1'
#
loop_
_entity.id
_entity.type
_entity.pdbx_description
1 polymer ?
#
loop_
_entity_poly.entity_id
_entity_poly.type
_entity_poly.pdbx_seq_one_letter_code
_entity_poly.pdbx_strand_id
1 'polypeptide(L)'
;MQRVTVDPEVPAEVAELFRRNARLLSRVRAGWQPAPVPAREERKARAPKVRVVVLSGVLLGLLAMNIGRLPFFLIGMLAFVALIGTLASQQFPEGGEEDDDADDHEIARHAHWYEGRYLLPEDFDDAAGPLLERTGQAVDTVMRSRVNALGMLDDVRNSVMLPAEEWQIARLLAKLSALRGEHRDLLYGGGTPEVAAAMAPLERALSASEAAVVARVEALERYARHVTEAERALRAHEQIELLRERLPRYEELLAETGADSAAVPEIDRLAGDAGRLERALRDSVRSAHEAFRHLDGPPGDGPPVLG
;
A
#
# COMPACT_ATOMS: atom_id res chain seq x y z
N MET A 1 4.87 -3.83 -14.69
CA MET A 1 5.24 -5.18 -14.20
C MET A 1 4.05 -6.08 -14.49
N GLN A 2 4.15 -6.99 -15.45
CA GLN A 2 3.04 -7.89 -15.79
C GLN A 2 2.91 -8.95 -14.70
N ARG A 3 1.71 -9.06 -14.12
CA ARG A 3 1.38 -9.88 -12.95
C ARG A 3 0.88 -11.25 -13.41
N VAL A 4 1.34 -12.33 -12.76
CA VAL A 4 0.79 -13.68 -12.95
C VAL A 4 -0.66 -13.68 -12.49
N THR A 5 -1.58 -14.15 -13.33
CA THR A 5 -2.98 -14.36 -12.95
C THR A 5 -3.13 -15.82 -12.53
N VAL A 6 -3.75 -16.05 -11.38
CA VAL A 6 -3.93 -17.38 -10.79
C VAL A 6 -5.41 -17.63 -10.58
N ASP A 7 -5.84 -18.87 -10.83
CA ASP A 7 -7.21 -19.31 -10.56
C ASP A 7 -7.54 -19.12 -9.07
N PRO A 8 -8.68 -18.48 -8.71
CA PRO A 8 -9.05 -18.27 -7.31
C PRO A 8 -9.31 -19.57 -6.52
N GLU A 9 -9.49 -20.71 -7.19
CA GLU A 9 -9.57 -22.01 -6.52
C GLU A 9 -8.21 -22.51 -6.01
N VAL A 10 -7.09 -21.93 -6.47
CA VAL A 10 -5.75 -22.28 -5.99
C VAL A 10 -5.56 -21.70 -4.58
N PRO A 11 -5.04 -22.47 -3.61
CA PRO A 11 -4.78 -21.98 -2.26
C PRO A 11 -3.95 -20.69 -2.26
N ALA A 12 -4.31 -19.73 -1.41
CA ALA A 12 -3.73 -18.39 -1.40
C ALA A 12 -2.19 -18.40 -1.21
N GLU A 13 -1.66 -19.34 -0.43
CA GLU A 13 -0.23 -19.53 -0.22
C GLU A 13 0.50 -19.88 -1.52
N VAL A 14 -0.07 -20.81 -2.30
CA VAL A 14 0.48 -21.22 -3.61
C VAL A 14 0.29 -20.12 -4.65
N ALA A 15 -0.85 -19.44 -4.65
CA ALA A 15 -1.08 -18.30 -5.54
C ALA A 15 -0.07 -17.17 -5.30
N GLU A 16 0.25 -16.88 -4.04
CA GLU A 16 1.28 -15.91 -3.69
C GLU A 16 2.68 -16.37 -4.10
N LEU A 17 3.00 -17.65 -3.89
CA LEU A 17 4.24 -18.26 -4.34
C LEU A 17 4.42 -18.10 -5.87
N PHE A 18 3.36 -18.32 -6.64
CA PHE A 18 3.37 -18.15 -8.09
C PHE A 18 3.55 -16.70 -8.52
N ARG A 19 2.87 -15.75 -7.85
CA ARG A 19 3.01 -14.32 -8.15
C ARG A 19 4.43 -13.80 -7.91
N ARG A 20 5.14 -14.32 -6.91
CA ARG A 20 6.53 -13.95 -6.61
C ARG A 20 7.53 -14.58 -7.58
N ASN A 21 7.24 -15.78 -8.09
CA ASN A 21 8.19 -16.60 -8.84
C ASN A 21 7.87 -16.75 -10.33
N ALA A 22 7.32 -15.71 -10.96
CA ALA A 22 6.92 -15.72 -12.38
C ALA A 22 8.02 -16.23 -13.34
N ARG A 23 9.27 -15.79 -13.12
CA ARG A 23 10.43 -16.20 -13.95
C ARG A 23 10.72 -17.69 -13.83
N LEU A 24 10.60 -18.25 -12.63
CA LEU A 24 10.81 -19.68 -12.41
C LEU A 24 9.69 -20.49 -13.05
N LEU A 25 8.43 -20.04 -12.95
CA LEU A 25 7.30 -20.68 -13.63
C LEU A 25 7.47 -20.71 -15.15
N SER A 26 7.99 -19.63 -15.73
CA SER A 26 8.32 -19.54 -17.15
C SER A 26 9.40 -20.56 -17.53
N ARG A 27 10.46 -20.72 -16.71
CA ARG A 27 11.48 -21.76 -16.90
C ARG A 27 10.91 -23.18 -16.79
N VAL A 28 10.09 -23.45 -15.78
CA VAL A 28 9.45 -24.77 -15.56
C VAL A 28 8.57 -25.12 -16.77
N ARG A 29 7.77 -24.17 -17.29
CA ARG A 29 6.96 -24.37 -18.50
C ARG A 29 7.82 -24.61 -19.75
N ALA A 30 9.01 -24.02 -19.83
CA ALA A 30 9.99 -24.29 -20.88
C ALA A 30 10.70 -25.65 -20.75
N GLY A 31 10.32 -26.48 -19.77
CA GLY A 31 10.86 -27.83 -19.58
C GLY A 31 12.05 -27.92 -18.63
N TRP A 32 12.36 -26.85 -17.89
CA TRP A 32 13.36 -26.92 -16.82
C TRP A 32 12.88 -27.82 -15.69
N GLN A 33 13.73 -28.75 -15.26
CA GLN A 33 13.52 -29.59 -14.08
C GLN A 33 14.62 -29.31 -13.06
N PRO A 34 14.27 -29.19 -11.76
CA PRO A 34 15.27 -28.95 -10.74
C PRO A 34 16.18 -30.19 -10.56
N ALA A 35 17.44 -29.96 -10.18
CA ALA A 35 18.44 -31.02 -10.06
C ALA A 35 18.04 -32.01 -8.94
N PRO A 36 18.17 -33.33 -9.13
CA PRO A 36 17.74 -34.31 -8.13
C PRO A 36 18.45 -34.08 -6.79
N VAL A 37 17.67 -33.81 -5.74
CA VAL A 37 18.20 -33.67 -4.36
C VAL A 37 18.94 -34.97 -4.00
N PRO A 38 20.25 -34.93 -3.69
CA PRO A 38 20.97 -36.14 -3.33
C PRO A 38 20.38 -36.76 -2.07
N ALA A 39 20.15 -38.08 -2.10
CA ALA A 39 19.52 -38.82 -1.01
C ALA A 39 20.21 -38.52 0.32
N ARG A 40 19.40 -38.27 1.36
CA ARG A 40 19.84 -37.93 2.73
C ARG A 40 20.86 -38.92 3.32
N GLU A 41 20.93 -40.14 2.79
CA GLU A 41 21.90 -41.18 3.17
C GLU A 41 23.32 -40.92 2.64
N GLU A 42 23.50 -40.37 1.44
CA GLU A 42 24.83 -40.09 0.88
C GLU A 42 25.51 -38.90 1.60
N ARG A 43 24.72 -37.97 2.14
CA ARG A 43 25.24 -36.83 2.93
C ARG A 43 25.88 -37.27 4.25
N LYS A 44 25.44 -38.39 4.87
CA LYS A 44 26.10 -38.94 6.08
C LYS A 44 27.44 -39.63 5.77
N ALA A 45 27.62 -40.15 4.56
CA ALA A 45 28.84 -40.85 4.16
C ALA A 45 30.04 -39.91 3.93
N ARG A 46 29.82 -38.61 3.70
CA ARG A 46 30.89 -37.60 3.56
C ARG A 46 31.44 -37.06 4.88
N ALA A 47 30.93 -37.50 6.03
CA ALA A 47 31.30 -36.98 7.35
C ALA A 47 32.04 -37.95 8.32
N PRO A 48 33.09 -38.70 7.90
CA PRO A 48 34.00 -39.28 8.91
C PRO A 48 35.50 -39.02 8.69
N LYS A 49 35.93 -38.00 7.93
CA LYS A 49 37.37 -37.67 7.83
C LYS A 49 37.86 -36.64 8.87
N VAL A 50 36.96 -35.92 9.51
CA VAL A 50 37.31 -34.80 10.39
C VAL A 50 37.55 -35.24 11.85
N ARG A 51 36.92 -36.33 12.31
CA ARG A 51 37.04 -36.81 13.71
C ARG A 51 38.41 -37.42 14.06
N VAL A 52 39.14 -37.94 13.07
CA VAL A 52 40.44 -38.62 13.31
C VAL A 52 41.58 -37.62 13.54
N VAL A 53 41.49 -36.40 12.99
CA VAL A 53 42.54 -35.36 13.11
C VAL A 53 42.51 -34.64 14.47
N VAL A 54 41.34 -34.51 15.09
CA VAL A 54 41.20 -33.83 16.39
C VAL A 54 41.76 -34.68 17.53
N LEU A 55 41.54 -36.01 17.50
CA LEU A 55 42.01 -36.89 18.56
C LEU A 55 43.55 -36.98 18.59
N SER A 56 44.20 -36.94 17.42
CA SER A 56 45.66 -37.01 17.31
C SER A 56 46.34 -35.73 17.77
N GLY A 57 45.76 -34.54 17.49
CA GLY A 57 46.29 -33.26 17.95
C GLY A 57 46.25 -33.09 19.48
N VAL A 58 45.16 -33.51 20.12
CA VAL A 58 45.02 -33.44 21.60
C VAL A 58 45.98 -34.41 22.29
N LEU A 59 46.16 -35.61 21.74
CA LEU A 59 47.09 -36.60 22.29
C LEU A 59 48.55 -36.12 22.19
N LEU A 60 48.94 -35.46 21.09
CA LEU A 60 50.28 -34.92 20.90
C LEU A 60 50.56 -33.72 21.82
N GLY A 61 49.56 -32.86 22.03
CA GLY A 61 49.65 -31.73 22.96
C GLY A 61 49.78 -32.16 24.42
N LEU A 62 49.03 -33.18 24.85
CA LEU A 62 49.14 -33.76 26.19
C LEU A 62 50.50 -34.43 26.43
N LEU A 63 51.07 -35.09 25.43
CA LEU A 63 52.40 -35.71 25.54
C LEU A 63 53.52 -34.66 25.67
N ALA A 64 53.40 -33.52 24.98
CA ALA A 64 54.38 -32.44 25.05
C ALA A 64 54.38 -31.67 26.39
N MET A 65 53.25 -31.67 27.11
CA MET A 65 53.09 -30.99 28.40
C MET A 65 53.92 -31.64 29.52
N ASN A 66 54.29 -32.91 29.39
CA ASN A 66 55.03 -33.66 30.42
C ASN A 66 56.56 -33.39 30.41
N ILE A 67 57.09 -32.68 29.39
CA ILE A 67 58.56 -32.52 29.19
C ILE A 67 59.04 -31.08 29.51
N GLY A 68 58.20 -30.24 30.12
CA GLY A 68 58.59 -28.88 30.54
C GLY A 68 58.86 -27.91 29.38
N ARG A 69 58.37 -28.23 28.18
CA ARG A 69 58.59 -27.44 26.96
C ARG A 69 57.39 -26.53 26.64
N LEU A 70 57.25 -25.47 27.43
CA LEU A 70 56.27 -24.38 27.24
C LEU A 70 56.10 -23.85 25.79
N PRO A 71 57.15 -23.68 24.95
CA PRO A 71 56.94 -23.14 23.59
C PRO A 71 56.18 -24.10 22.66
N PHE A 72 56.26 -25.42 22.88
CA PHE A 72 55.56 -26.40 22.04
C PHE A 72 54.07 -26.48 22.37
N PHE A 73 53.69 -26.21 23.62
CA PHE A 73 52.30 -26.13 24.05
C PHE A 73 51.58 -24.95 23.38
N LEU A 74 52.23 -23.78 23.29
CA LEU A 74 51.67 -22.61 22.62
C LEU A 74 51.42 -22.85 21.13
N ILE A 75 52.34 -23.54 20.44
CA ILE A 75 52.18 -23.90 19.03
C ILE A 75 51.02 -24.89 18.85
N GLY A 76 50.91 -25.90 19.73
CA GLY A 76 49.79 -26.85 19.71
C GLY A 76 48.44 -26.19 19.98
N MET A 77 48.38 -25.23 20.91
CA MET A 77 47.18 -24.46 21.22
C MET A 77 46.77 -23.55 20.04
N LEU A 78 47.73 -22.91 19.38
CA LEU A 78 47.46 -22.06 18.22
C LEU A 78 46.99 -22.89 17.02
N ALA A 79 47.57 -24.08 16.81
CA ALA A 79 47.09 -25.05 15.83
C ALA A 79 45.67 -25.55 16.17
N PHE A 80 45.37 -25.77 17.45
CA PHE A 80 44.04 -26.19 17.91
C PHE A 80 42.99 -25.08 17.74
N VAL A 81 43.34 -23.83 18.02
CA VAL A 81 42.46 -22.67 17.77
C VAL A 81 42.24 -22.48 16.27
N ALA A 82 43.28 -22.63 15.44
CA ALA A 82 43.13 -22.59 13.98
C ALA A 82 42.28 -23.77 13.45
N LEU A 83 42.40 -24.95 14.08
CA LEU A 83 41.57 -26.12 13.78
C LEU A 83 40.11 -25.90 14.21
N ILE A 84 39.86 -25.28 15.37
CA ILE A 84 38.51 -24.89 15.79
C ILE A 84 37.94 -23.83 14.86
N GLY A 85 38.75 -22.83 14.45
CA GLY A 85 38.32 -21.80 13.51
C GLY A 85 37.92 -22.38 12.16
N THR A 86 38.70 -23.31 11.62
CA THR A 86 38.39 -24.03 10.37
C THR A 86 37.21 -25.00 10.52
N LEU A 87 37.00 -25.59 11.70
CA LEU A 87 35.81 -26.39 12.01
C LEU A 87 34.54 -25.54 12.16
N ALA A 88 34.65 -24.34 12.73
CA ALA A 88 33.55 -23.41 12.87
C ALA A 88 33.15 -22.82 11.50
N SER A 89 34.11 -22.51 10.63
CA SER A 89 33.83 -22.08 9.27
C SER A 89 33.24 -23.18 8.38
N GLN A 90 33.42 -24.45 8.72
CA GLN A 90 32.79 -25.59 8.01
C GLN A 90 31.39 -25.94 8.52
N GLN A 91 31.01 -25.50 9.73
CA GLN A 91 29.66 -25.73 10.29
C GLN A 91 28.65 -24.65 9.90
N PHE A 92 29.10 -23.51 9.39
CA PHE A 92 28.26 -22.53 8.73
C PHE A 92 28.60 -22.52 7.24
N PRO A 93 28.07 -23.47 6.44
CA PRO A 93 27.92 -23.19 5.03
C PRO A 93 27.06 -21.92 4.93
N GLU A 94 27.57 -20.93 4.22
CA GLU A 94 26.84 -19.73 3.85
C GLU A 94 25.49 -20.17 3.25
N GLY A 95 24.39 -19.91 3.95
CA GLY A 95 23.03 -20.35 3.63
C GLY A 95 22.42 -19.61 2.44
N GLY A 96 23.12 -19.57 1.31
CA GLY A 96 22.68 -18.91 0.08
C GLY A 96 22.27 -19.86 -1.05
N GLU A 97 22.64 -21.14 -0.99
CA GLU A 97 22.36 -22.10 -2.07
C GLU A 97 21.42 -23.26 -1.64
N GLU A 98 21.39 -23.62 -0.35
CA GLU A 98 20.60 -24.78 0.12
C GLU A 98 19.10 -24.51 0.30
N ASP A 99 18.71 -23.27 0.65
CA ASP A 99 17.30 -22.89 0.78
C ASP A 99 16.66 -22.63 -0.60
N ASP A 100 17.39 -22.00 -1.52
CA ASP A 100 16.91 -21.70 -2.88
C ASP A 100 16.57 -22.97 -3.67
N ASP A 101 17.36 -24.04 -3.55
CA ASP A 101 17.12 -25.31 -4.25
C ASP A 101 15.86 -26.03 -3.75
N ALA A 102 15.55 -25.95 -2.45
CA ALA A 102 14.37 -26.59 -1.86
C ALA A 102 13.08 -25.87 -2.29
N ASP A 103 13.11 -24.54 -2.27
CA ASP A 103 12.01 -23.69 -2.71
C ASP A 103 11.74 -23.87 -4.21
N ASP A 104 12.80 -23.95 -5.03
CA ASP A 104 12.69 -24.21 -6.47
C ASP A 104 12.00 -25.55 -6.79
N HIS A 105 12.30 -26.60 -6.01
CA HIS A 105 11.63 -27.90 -6.13
C HIS A 105 10.16 -27.84 -5.74
N GLU A 106 9.83 -27.12 -4.66
CA GLU A 106 8.46 -26.94 -4.21
C GLU A 106 7.64 -26.17 -5.24
N ILE A 107 8.18 -25.09 -5.79
CA ILE A 107 7.53 -24.29 -6.83
C ILE A 107 7.33 -25.12 -8.10
N ALA A 108 8.34 -25.85 -8.57
CA ALA A 108 8.22 -26.69 -9.75
C ALA A 108 7.15 -27.78 -9.58
N ARG A 109 7.06 -28.37 -8.39
CA ARG A 109 6.05 -29.38 -8.05
C ARG A 109 4.64 -28.80 -8.03
N HIS A 110 4.47 -27.64 -7.41
CA HIS A 110 3.19 -26.93 -7.41
C HIS A 110 2.79 -26.47 -8.81
N ALA A 111 3.73 -25.98 -9.61
CA ALA A 111 3.49 -25.59 -11.00
C ALA A 111 2.94 -26.76 -11.82
N HIS A 112 3.47 -27.97 -11.63
CA HIS A 112 2.96 -29.16 -12.29
C HIS A 112 1.57 -29.58 -11.79
N TRP A 113 1.32 -29.56 -10.48
CA TRP A 113 -0.01 -29.91 -9.93
C TRP A 113 -1.11 -28.93 -10.32
N TYR A 114 -0.78 -27.65 -10.44
CA TYR A 114 -1.71 -26.59 -10.81
C TYR A 114 -1.53 -26.16 -12.27
N GLU A 115 -1.03 -27.05 -13.13
CA GLU A 115 -0.91 -26.81 -14.56
C GLU A 115 -2.28 -26.40 -15.15
N GLY A 116 -2.29 -25.31 -15.93
CA GLY A 116 -3.51 -24.73 -16.48
C GLY A 116 -4.35 -23.90 -15.49
N ARG A 117 -3.93 -23.78 -14.22
CA ARG A 117 -4.56 -22.90 -13.21
C ARG A 117 -3.78 -21.63 -12.90
N TYR A 118 -2.79 -21.31 -13.74
CA TYR A 118 -2.08 -20.03 -13.73
C TYR A 118 -1.76 -19.59 -15.16
N LEU A 119 -1.74 -18.29 -15.37
CA LEU A 119 -1.41 -17.64 -16.63
C LEU A 119 -0.22 -16.72 -16.43
N LEU A 120 0.76 -16.88 -17.29
CA LEU A 120 1.98 -16.10 -17.29
C LEU A 120 1.88 -14.94 -18.30
N PRO A 121 2.66 -13.87 -18.13
CA PRO A 121 2.65 -12.75 -19.08
C PRO A 121 2.87 -13.15 -20.54
N GLU A 122 3.64 -14.22 -20.78
CA GLU A 122 3.94 -14.77 -22.11
C GLU A 122 2.71 -15.41 -22.77
N ASP A 123 1.64 -15.71 -22.03
CA ASP A 123 0.39 -16.26 -22.57
C ASP A 123 -0.48 -15.20 -23.26
N PHE A 124 -0.10 -13.91 -23.15
CA PHE A 124 -0.88 -12.79 -23.66
C PHE A 124 -0.13 -12.08 -24.80
N ASP A 125 -0.86 -11.76 -25.87
CA ASP A 125 -0.38 -10.91 -26.95
C ASP A 125 -0.51 -9.42 -26.59
N ASP A 126 0.05 -8.56 -27.45
CA ASP A 126 0.08 -7.10 -27.24
C ASP A 126 -1.32 -6.48 -27.08
N ALA A 127 -2.34 -7.10 -27.68
CA ALA A 127 -3.73 -6.64 -27.57
C ALA A 127 -4.40 -7.10 -26.27
N ALA A 128 -4.08 -8.30 -25.77
CA ALA A 128 -4.66 -8.84 -24.54
C ALA A 128 -4.07 -8.21 -23.27
N GLY A 129 -2.78 -7.89 -23.26
CA GLY A 129 -2.09 -7.33 -22.08
C GLY A 129 -2.80 -6.11 -21.47
N PRO A 130 -3.13 -5.06 -22.24
CA PRO A 130 -3.83 -3.88 -21.73
C PRO A 130 -5.24 -4.18 -21.19
N LEU A 131 -5.95 -5.15 -21.78
CA LEU A 131 -7.29 -5.55 -21.30
C LEU A 131 -7.20 -6.27 -19.94
N LEU A 132 -6.18 -7.12 -19.77
CA LEU A 132 -5.93 -7.78 -18.50
C LEU A 132 -5.57 -6.77 -17.41
N GLU A 133 -4.72 -5.79 -17.72
CA GLU A 133 -4.36 -4.73 -16.77
C GLU A 133 -5.59 -3.91 -16.34
N ARG A 134 -6.41 -3.48 -17.30
CA ARG A 134 -7.67 -2.76 -17.02
C ARG A 134 -8.61 -3.58 -16.14
N THR A 135 -8.72 -4.88 -16.40
CA THR A 135 -9.53 -5.81 -15.58
C THR A 135 -9.02 -5.87 -14.15
N GLY A 136 -7.73 -6.10 -13.96
CA GLY A 136 -7.10 -6.15 -12.63
C GLY A 136 -7.27 -4.83 -11.87
N GLN A 137 -7.11 -3.68 -12.55
CA GLN A 137 -7.33 -2.37 -11.94
C GLN A 137 -8.79 -2.16 -11.50
N ALA A 138 -9.77 -2.56 -12.30
CA ALA A 138 -11.18 -2.45 -11.96
C ALA A 138 -11.54 -3.31 -10.74
N VAL A 139 -11.07 -4.57 -10.71
CA VAL A 139 -11.27 -5.49 -9.58
C VAL A 139 -10.57 -4.97 -8.33
N ASP A 140 -9.31 -4.56 -8.43
CA ASP A 140 -8.56 -3.98 -7.32
C ASP A 140 -9.25 -2.74 -6.73
N THR A 141 -9.82 -1.88 -7.59
CA THR A 141 -10.56 -0.67 -7.18
C THR A 141 -11.76 -1.03 -6.32
N VAL A 142 -12.54 -2.04 -6.72
CA VAL A 142 -13.70 -2.49 -5.93
C VAL A 142 -13.26 -3.14 -4.63
N MET A 143 -12.32 -4.08 -4.70
CA MET A 143 -11.88 -4.87 -3.55
C MET A 143 -11.21 -4.02 -2.46
N ARG A 144 -10.48 -2.96 -2.84
CA ARG A 144 -9.82 -2.02 -1.92
C ARG A 144 -10.73 -0.89 -1.44
N SER A 145 -11.93 -0.75 -2.00
CA SER A 145 -12.83 0.35 -1.63
C SER A 145 -13.32 0.20 -0.18
N ARG A 146 -13.44 1.32 0.53
CA ARG A 146 -13.94 1.30 1.91
C ARG A 146 -15.40 0.87 1.98
N VAL A 147 -16.21 1.20 0.97
CA VAL A 147 -17.62 0.76 0.89
C VAL A 147 -17.73 -0.77 0.81
N ASN A 148 -16.80 -1.45 0.13
CA ASN A 148 -16.71 -2.91 0.14
C ASN A 148 -16.26 -3.43 1.51
N ALA A 149 -15.22 -2.82 2.09
CA ALA A 149 -14.69 -3.22 3.41
C ALA A 149 -15.69 -3.04 4.56
N LEU A 150 -16.63 -2.10 4.44
CA LEU A 150 -17.70 -1.86 5.41
C LEU A 150 -18.93 -2.76 5.19
N GLY A 151 -18.92 -3.67 4.21
CA GLY A 151 -20.06 -4.54 3.90
C GLY A 151 -21.28 -3.77 3.37
N MET A 152 -21.09 -2.55 2.85
CA MET A 152 -22.16 -1.76 2.22
C MET A 152 -22.49 -2.26 0.82
N LEU A 153 -21.58 -3.06 0.25
CA LEU A 153 -21.80 -3.89 -0.91
C LEU A 153 -21.98 -5.34 -0.45
N ASP A 154 -22.46 -6.21 -1.34
CA ASP A 154 -22.48 -7.65 -1.10
C ASP A 154 -21.03 -8.19 -1.12
N ASP A 155 -20.35 -8.04 0.03
CA ASP A 155 -18.92 -8.27 0.24
C ASP A 155 -18.53 -9.75 0.03
N VAL A 156 -19.37 -10.68 0.49
CA VAL A 156 -19.22 -12.11 0.27
C VAL A 156 -19.32 -12.42 -1.22
N ARG A 157 -20.31 -11.83 -1.92
CA ARG A 157 -20.45 -12.06 -3.35
C ARG A 157 -19.31 -11.44 -4.14
N ASN A 158 -18.87 -10.23 -3.79
CA ASN A 158 -17.77 -9.55 -4.46
C ASN A 158 -16.44 -10.29 -4.30
N SER A 159 -16.14 -10.76 -3.07
CA SER A 159 -14.89 -11.45 -2.76
C SER A 159 -14.72 -12.80 -3.47
N VAL A 160 -15.82 -13.44 -3.87
CA VAL A 160 -15.79 -14.70 -4.64
C VAL A 160 -15.96 -14.45 -6.14
N MET A 161 -16.93 -13.61 -6.54
CA MET A 161 -17.25 -13.40 -7.95
C MET A 161 -16.21 -12.60 -8.69
N LEU A 162 -15.65 -11.53 -8.11
CA LEU A 162 -14.73 -10.65 -8.85
C LEU A 162 -13.41 -11.36 -9.19
N PRO A 163 -12.77 -12.11 -8.28
CA PRO A 163 -11.60 -12.92 -8.65
C PRO A 163 -11.90 -14.00 -9.69
N ALA A 164 -13.09 -14.61 -9.63
CA ALA A 164 -13.51 -15.60 -10.63
C ALA A 164 -13.73 -14.96 -12.01
N GLU A 165 -14.32 -13.76 -12.06
CA GLU A 165 -14.49 -13.00 -13.30
C GLU A 165 -13.14 -12.54 -13.88
N GLU A 166 -12.21 -12.06 -13.04
CA GLU A 166 -10.84 -11.71 -13.44
C GLU A 166 -10.15 -12.91 -14.09
N TRP A 167 -10.18 -14.07 -13.42
CA TRP A 167 -9.61 -15.31 -13.94
C TRP A 167 -10.26 -15.74 -15.26
N GLN A 168 -11.59 -15.68 -15.36
CA GLN A 168 -12.30 -16.07 -16.56
C GLN A 168 -11.94 -15.16 -17.74
N ILE A 169 -11.83 -13.85 -17.51
CA ILE A 169 -11.39 -12.89 -18.54
C ILE A 169 -9.95 -13.20 -18.95
N ALA A 170 -9.04 -13.39 -18.01
CA ALA A 170 -7.65 -13.74 -18.29
C ALA A 170 -7.54 -15.02 -19.13
N ARG A 171 -8.28 -16.07 -18.77
CA ARG A 171 -8.31 -17.33 -19.52
C ARG A 171 -8.83 -17.15 -20.95
N LEU A 172 -9.86 -16.35 -21.14
CA LEU A 172 -10.39 -16.04 -22.48
C LEU A 172 -9.39 -15.24 -23.31
N LEU A 173 -8.73 -14.26 -22.70
CA LEU A 173 -7.70 -13.45 -23.35
C LEU A 173 -6.51 -14.31 -23.77
N ALA A 174 -5.96 -15.16 -22.90
CA ALA A 174 -4.88 -16.08 -23.24
C ALA A 174 -5.27 -17.03 -24.39
N LYS A 175 -6.51 -17.54 -24.37
CA LYS A 175 -7.02 -18.37 -25.48
C LYS A 175 -7.11 -17.59 -26.80
N LEU A 176 -7.56 -16.33 -26.77
CA LEU A 176 -7.59 -15.47 -27.95
C LEU A 176 -6.18 -15.17 -28.47
N SER A 177 -5.23 -14.88 -27.59
CA SER A 177 -3.82 -14.65 -27.94
C SER A 177 -3.21 -15.88 -28.62
N ALA A 178 -3.42 -17.07 -28.06
CA ALA A 178 -2.97 -18.33 -28.67
C ALA A 178 -3.57 -18.55 -30.07
N LEU A 179 -4.89 -18.42 -30.21
CA LEU A 179 -5.58 -18.59 -31.50
C LEU A 179 -5.14 -17.57 -32.55
N ARG A 180 -4.83 -16.33 -32.16
CA ARG A 180 -4.26 -15.32 -33.08
C ARG A 180 -2.84 -15.66 -33.49
N GLY A 181 -2.05 -16.25 -32.59
CA GLY A 181 -0.71 -16.79 -32.90
C GLY A 181 -0.79 -17.87 -33.96
N GLU A 182 -1.61 -18.90 -33.71
CA GLU A 182 -1.86 -19.99 -34.66
C GLU A 182 -2.34 -19.48 -36.03
N HIS A 183 -3.26 -18.51 -36.03
CA HIS A 183 -3.76 -17.89 -37.26
C HIS A 183 -2.64 -17.20 -38.04
N ARG A 184 -1.77 -16.46 -37.34
CA ARG A 184 -0.64 -15.75 -37.95
C ARG A 184 0.35 -16.73 -38.58
N ASP A 185 0.66 -17.82 -37.90
CA ASP A 185 1.60 -18.84 -38.37
C ASP A 185 1.09 -19.53 -39.65
N LEU A 186 -0.21 -19.81 -39.72
CA LEU A 186 -0.85 -20.38 -40.91
C LEU A 186 -0.77 -19.45 -42.13
N LEU A 187 -0.87 -18.13 -41.93
CA LEU A 187 -0.80 -17.15 -43.01
C LEU A 187 0.63 -16.85 -43.46
N TYR A 188 1.61 -16.88 -42.55
CA TYR A 188 3.04 -16.67 -42.88
C TYR A 188 3.59 -17.70 -43.89
N GLY A 189 2.97 -18.88 -44.00
CA GLY A 189 3.32 -19.92 -44.97
C GLY A 189 2.92 -19.65 -46.43
N GLY A 190 2.34 -18.48 -46.75
CA GLY A 190 1.87 -18.18 -48.11
C GLY A 190 0.52 -18.83 -48.42
N GLY A 191 -0.50 -18.51 -47.61
CA GLY A 191 -1.85 -19.05 -47.77
C GLY A 191 -2.45 -18.78 -49.15
N THR A 192 -3.09 -19.78 -49.74
CA THR A 192 -3.81 -19.62 -51.02
C THR A 192 -5.11 -18.81 -50.79
N PRO A 193 -5.70 -18.20 -51.84
CA PRO A 193 -6.97 -17.48 -51.73
C PRO A 193 -8.10 -18.35 -51.15
N GLU A 194 -8.09 -19.65 -51.41
CA GLU A 194 -9.04 -20.62 -50.88
C GLU A 194 -8.88 -20.80 -49.37
N VAL A 195 -7.64 -20.81 -48.86
CA VAL A 195 -7.36 -20.84 -47.41
C VAL A 195 -7.84 -19.54 -46.76
N ALA A 196 -7.56 -18.38 -47.36
CA ALA A 196 -8.05 -17.09 -46.85
C ALA A 196 -9.59 -17.06 -46.76
N ALA A 197 -10.29 -17.56 -47.79
CA ALA A 197 -11.74 -17.66 -47.79
C ALA A 197 -12.27 -18.61 -46.68
N ALA A 198 -11.57 -19.71 -46.43
CA ALA A 198 -11.90 -20.65 -45.36
C ALA A 198 -11.62 -20.10 -43.95
N MET A 199 -10.65 -19.19 -43.81
CA MET A 199 -10.31 -18.54 -42.54
C MET A 199 -11.26 -17.39 -42.16
N ALA A 200 -11.90 -16.73 -43.13
CA ALA A 200 -12.77 -15.57 -42.87
C ALA A 200 -13.91 -15.79 -41.84
N PRO A 201 -14.58 -16.97 -41.77
CA PRO A 201 -15.51 -17.27 -40.67
C PRO A 201 -14.83 -17.36 -39.30
N LEU A 202 -13.60 -17.89 -39.24
CA LEU A 202 -12.83 -18.02 -38.00
C LEU A 202 -12.39 -16.65 -37.47
N GLU A 203 -11.96 -15.75 -38.37
CA GLU A 203 -11.66 -14.36 -38.00
C GLU A 203 -12.87 -13.66 -37.41
N ARG A 204 -14.04 -13.80 -38.06
CA ARG A 204 -15.29 -13.23 -37.53
C ARG A 204 -15.65 -13.77 -36.15
N ALA A 205 -15.44 -15.07 -35.92
CA ALA A 205 -15.66 -15.69 -34.62
C ALA A 205 -14.68 -15.17 -33.56
N LEU A 206 -13.40 -14.97 -33.92
CA LEU A 206 -12.38 -14.38 -33.06
C LEU A 206 -12.73 -12.93 -32.70
N SER A 207 -13.05 -12.09 -33.69
CA SER A 207 -13.44 -10.69 -33.46
C SER A 207 -14.71 -10.57 -32.62
N ALA A 208 -15.70 -11.43 -32.84
CA ALA A 208 -16.92 -11.46 -32.01
C ALA A 208 -16.61 -11.86 -30.55
N SER A 209 -15.72 -12.83 -30.37
CA SER A 209 -15.28 -13.27 -29.03
C SER A 209 -14.49 -12.19 -28.31
N GLU A 210 -13.60 -11.49 -29.02
CA GLU A 210 -12.87 -10.33 -28.50
C GLU A 210 -13.83 -9.21 -28.08
N ALA A 211 -14.78 -8.84 -28.94
CA ALA A 211 -15.77 -7.81 -28.62
C ALA A 211 -16.58 -8.17 -27.36
N ALA A 212 -16.94 -9.44 -27.19
CA ALA A 212 -17.62 -9.91 -25.99
C ALA A 212 -16.75 -9.79 -24.73
N VAL A 213 -15.45 -10.11 -24.81
CA VAL A 213 -14.51 -9.93 -23.69
C VAL A 213 -14.36 -8.44 -23.36
N VAL A 214 -14.16 -7.58 -24.36
CA VAL A 214 -14.08 -6.12 -24.17
C VAL A 214 -15.33 -5.59 -23.46
N ALA A 215 -16.52 -6.00 -23.89
CA ALA A 215 -17.77 -5.60 -23.25
C ALA A 215 -17.86 -6.01 -21.77
N ARG A 216 -17.30 -7.18 -21.40
CA ARG A 216 -17.20 -7.62 -20.00
C ARG A 216 -16.23 -6.76 -19.20
N VAL A 217 -15.05 -6.43 -19.75
CA VAL A 217 -14.09 -5.52 -19.11
C VAL A 217 -14.73 -4.16 -18.86
N GLU A 218 -15.41 -3.59 -19.86
CA GLU A 218 -16.10 -2.31 -19.71
C GLU A 218 -17.23 -2.36 -18.66
N ALA A 219 -17.91 -3.50 -18.51
CA ALA A 219 -18.90 -3.68 -17.47
C ALA A 219 -18.28 -3.65 -16.07
N LEU A 220 -17.12 -4.31 -15.88
CA LEU A 220 -16.35 -4.25 -14.63
C LEU A 220 -15.86 -2.83 -14.34
N GLU A 221 -15.38 -2.11 -15.35
CA GLU A 221 -14.95 -0.71 -15.18
C GLU A 221 -16.11 0.22 -14.80
N ARG A 222 -17.28 0.04 -15.41
CA ARG A 222 -18.49 0.78 -15.01
C ARG A 222 -18.85 0.49 -13.57
N TYR A 223 -18.80 -0.78 -13.15
CA TYR A 223 -19.03 -1.15 -11.77
C TYR A 223 -18.02 -0.49 -10.80
N ALA A 224 -16.72 -0.56 -11.11
CA ALA A 224 -15.67 0.09 -10.33
C ALA A 224 -15.86 1.61 -10.23
N ARG A 225 -16.35 2.25 -11.29
CA ARG A 225 -16.72 3.67 -11.28
C ARG A 225 -17.87 3.95 -10.31
N HIS A 226 -18.93 3.14 -10.34
CA HIS A 226 -20.05 3.28 -9.40
C HIS A 226 -19.60 3.11 -7.95
N VAL A 227 -18.71 2.15 -7.68
CA VAL A 227 -18.12 1.94 -6.35
C VAL A 227 -17.31 3.16 -5.90
N THR A 228 -16.51 3.75 -6.80
CA THR A 228 -15.79 5.00 -6.53
C THR A 228 -16.75 6.16 -6.20
N GLU A 229 -17.85 6.31 -6.94
CA GLU A 229 -18.86 7.33 -6.63
C GLU A 229 -19.53 7.10 -5.27
N ALA A 230 -19.86 5.84 -4.95
CA ALA A 230 -20.41 5.48 -3.65
C ALA A 230 -19.43 5.81 -2.51
N GLU A 231 -18.13 5.60 -2.70
CA GLU A 231 -17.11 5.97 -1.72
C GLU A 231 -16.98 7.50 -1.55
N ARG A 232 -17.16 8.28 -2.63
CA ARG A 232 -17.25 9.75 -2.51
C ARG A 232 -18.49 10.17 -1.73
N ALA A 233 -19.64 9.55 -1.99
CA ALA A 233 -20.88 9.82 -1.26
C ALA A 233 -20.75 9.47 0.22
N LEU A 234 -20.14 8.33 0.56
CA LEU A 234 -19.86 7.94 1.94
C LEU A 234 -18.99 8.99 2.66
N ARG A 235 -17.90 9.43 2.02
CA ARG A 235 -17.03 10.48 2.58
C ARG A 235 -17.77 11.81 2.79
N ALA A 236 -18.61 12.20 1.85
CA ALA A 236 -19.43 13.41 1.99
C ALA A 236 -20.42 13.29 3.13
N HIS A 237 -21.07 12.13 3.29
CA HIS A 237 -22.00 11.87 4.39
C HIS A 237 -21.30 11.99 5.75
N GLU A 238 -20.11 11.39 5.91
CA GLU A 238 -19.33 11.48 7.14
C GLU A 238 -18.92 12.93 7.47
N GLN A 239 -18.55 13.73 6.46
CA GLN A 239 -18.23 15.15 6.66
C GLN A 239 -19.45 15.95 7.10
N ILE A 240 -20.63 15.65 6.54
CA ILE A 240 -21.88 16.31 6.95
C ILE A 240 -22.23 15.93 8.38
N GLU A 241 -22.11 14.67 8.79
CA GLU A 241 -22.37 14.28 10.18
C GLU A 241 -21.41 14.98 11.15
N LEU A 242 -20.12 15.08 10.82
CA LEU A 242 -19.15 15.85 11.61
C LEU A 242 -19.50 17.36 11.71
N LEU A 243 -20.11 17.94 10.67
CA LEU A 243 -20.61 19.32 10.72
C LEU A 243 -21.87 19.43 11.57
N ARG A 244 -22.78 18.46 11.49
CA ARG A 244 -24.01 18.41 12.30
C ARG A 244 -23.70 18.33 13.79
N GLU A 245 -22.67 17.57 14.17
CA GLU A 245 -22.19 17.52 15.56
C GLU A 245 -21.72 18.87 16.09
N ARG A 246 -21.25 19.77 15.21
CA ARG A 246 -20.78 21.11 15.58
C ARG A 246 -21.88 22.18 15.57
N LEU A 247 -23.03 21.89 14.96
CA LEU A 247 -24.13 22.84 14.79
C LEU A 247 -24.59 23.49 16.11
N PRO A 248 -24.75 22.75 17.22
CA PRO A 248 -25.19 23.35 18.49
C PRO A 248 -24.26 24.47 18.99
N ARG A 249 -22.94 24.37 18.73
CA ARG A 249 -21.97 25.40 19.12
C ARG A 249 -22.12 26.68 18.29
N TYR A 250 -22.49 26.55 17.02
CA TYR A 250 -22.78 27.70 16.17
C TYR A 250 -24.13 28.33 16.55
N GLU A 251 -25.12 27.53 16.94
CA GLU A 251 -26.39 28.02 17.47
C GLU A 251 -26.21 28.77 18.80
N GLU A 252 -25.38 28.26 19.70
CA GLU A 252 -24.99 28.95 20.95
C GLU A 252 -24.31 30.29 20.66
N LEU A 253 -23.32 30.32 19.76
CA LEU A 253 -22.67 31.56 19.36
C LEU A 253 -23.65 32.58 18.74
N LEU A 254 -24.60 32.12 17.93
CA LEU A 254 -25.65 32.98 17.36
C LEU A 254 -26.58 33.53 18.44
N ALA A 255 -26.91 32.73 19.46
CA ALA A 255 -27.73 33.17 20.58
C ALA A 255 -27.00 34.22 21.45
N GLU A 256 -25.72 33.99 21.76
CA GLU A 256 -24.87 34.92 22.52
C GLU A 256 -24.68 36.25 21.78
N THR A 257 -24.29 36.21 20.51
CA THR A 257 -24.09 37.42 19.69
C THR A 257 -25.40 38.17 19.42
N GLY A 258 -26.51 37.45 19.28
CA GLY A 258 -27.85 38.03 19.22
C GLY A 258 -28.20 38.77 20.52
N ALA A 259 -27.91 38.19 21.68
CA ALA A 259 -28.09 38.85 22.97
C ALA A 259 -27.20 40.09 23.13
N ASP A 260 -25.93 40.03 22.71
CA ASP A 260 -25.01 41.16 22.73
C ASP A 260 -25.50 42.32 21.85
N SER A 261 -26.07 42.03 20.68
CA SER A 261 -26.65 43.05 19.81
C SER A 261 -27.85 43.76 20.45
N ALA A 262 -28.59 43.09 21.33
CA ALA A 262 -29.68 43.68 22.11
C ALA A 262 -29.18 44.52 23.30
N ALA A 263 -27.93 44.36 23.73
CA ALA A 263 -27.32 45.16 24.80
C ALA A 263 -26.78 46.52 24.31
N VAL A 264 -26.52 46.67 23.00
CA VAL A 264 -25.99 47.91 22.40
C VAL A 264 -26.85 49.16 22.71
N PRO A 265 -28.19 49.15 22.57
CA PRO A 265 -29.01 50.33 22.88
C PRO A 265 -28.99 50.74 24.36
N GLU A 266 -28.76 49.79 25.28
CA GLU A 266 -28.64 50.07 26.70
C GLU A 266 -27.29 50.73 27.04
N ILE A 267 -26.22 50.24 26.41
CA ILE A 267 -24.89 50.84 26.49
C ILE A 267 -24.91 52.28 25.93
N ASP A 268 -25.61 52.52 24.82
CA ASP A 268 -25.77 53.87 24.25
C ASP A 268 -26.52 54.82 25.20
N ARG A 269 -27.55 54.33 25.91
CA ARG A 269 -28.23 55.13 26.95
C ARG A 269 -27.30 55.44 28.10
N LEU A 270 -26.57 54.45 28.62
CA LEU A 270 -25.58 54.63 29.69
C LEU A 270 -24.51 55.66 29.29
N ALA A 271 -24.02 55.63 28.04
CA ALA A 271 -23.09 56.62 27.51
C ALA A 271 -23.72 58.02 27.41
N GLY A 272 -24.99 58.10 26.96
CA GLY A 272 -25.76 59.34 26.95
C GLY A 272 -25.98 59.93 28.35
N ASP A 273 -26.19 59.09 29.35
CA ASP A 273 -26.36 59.47 30.76
C ASP A 273 -25.05 59.98 31.35
N ALA A 274 -23.95 59.28 31.10
CA ALA A 274 -22.60 59.71 31.48
C ALA A 274 -22.26 61.08 30.86
N GLY A 275 -22.58 61.31 29.59
CA GLY A 275 -22.36 62.60 28.93
C GLY A 275 -23.27 63.73 29.44
N ARG A 276 -24.44 63.42 30.02
CA ARG A 276 -25.26 64.43 30.73
C ARG A 276 -24.67 64.77 32.09
N LEU A 277 -24.21 63.77 32.84
CA LEU A 277 -23.54 63.96 34.12
C LEU A 277 -22.25 64.77 33.97
N GLU A 278 -21.42 64.45 32.98
CA GLU A 278 -20.18 65.18 32.67
C GLU A 278 -20.45 66.67 32.40
N ARG A 279 -21.49 66.98 31.61
CA ARG A 279 -21.90 68.37 31.34
C ARG A 279 -22.37 69.09 32.60
N ALA A 280 -23.22 68.45 33.40
CA ALA A 280 -23.69 69.03 34.66
C ALA A 280 -22.54 69.32 35.63
N LEU A 281 -21.54 68.44 35.72
CA LEU A 281 -20.33 68.66 36.51
C LEU A 281 -19.49 69.83 35.96
N ARG A 282 -19.27 69.90 34.64
CA ARG A 282 -18.58 71.05 34.02
C ARG A 282 -19.31 72.36 34.27
N ASP A 283 -20.63 72.36 34.18
CA ASP A 283 -21.47 73.52 34.42
C ASP A 283 -21.42 73.95 35.88
N SER A 284 -21.46 72.99 36.82
CA SER A 284 -21.27 73.25 38.24
C SER A 284 -19.89 73.84 38.55
N VAL A 285 -18.82 73.32 37.93
CA VAL A 285 -17.46 73.85 38.11
C VAL A 285 -17.34 75.26 37.53
N ARG A 286 -17.92 75.50 36.35
CA ARG A 286 -17.96 76.82 35.72
C ARG A 286 -18.74 77.83 36.56
N SER A 287 -19.92 77.43 37.06
CA SER A 287 -20.75 78.25 37.93
C SER A 287 -20.04 78.57 39.25
N ALA A 288 -19.35 77.60 39.86
CA ALA A 288 -18.52 77.84 41.03
C ALA A 288 -17.37 78.82 40.73
N HIS A 289 -16.71 78.66 39.59
CA HIS A 289 -15.64 79.57 39.15
C HIS A 289 -16.14 81.00 38.88
N GLU A 290 -17.33 81.16 38.30
CA GLU A 290 -17.99 82.45 38.10
C GLU A 290 -18.40 83.10 39.43
N ALA A 291 -18.90 82.32 40.39
CA ALA A 291 -19.21 82.79 41.73
C ALA A 291 -17.95 83.24 42.50
N PHE A 292 -16.82 82.53 42.36
CA PHE A 292 -15.54 82.97 42.91
C PHE A 292 -15.03 84.26 42.26
N ARG A 293 -15.20 84.45 40.93
CA ARG A 293 -14.87 85.73 40.28
C ARG A 293 -15.69 86.91 40.77
N HIS A 294 -16.94 86.71 41.20
CA HIS A 294 -17.77 87.79 41.75
C HIS A 294 -17.32 88.21 43.16
N LEU A 295 -16.58 87.35 43.87
CA LEU A 295 -15.99 87.66 45.16
C LEU A 295 -14.66 88.44 45.04
N ASP A 296 -14.03 88.47 43.85
CA ASP A 296 -12.79 89.23 43.59
C ASP A 296 -13.03 90.73 43.31
N GLY A 297 -14.29 91.20 43.23
CA GLY A 297 -14.66 92.63 43.17
C GLY A 297 -14.22 93.41 41.91
N PRO A 298 -14.90 94.50 41.52
CA PRO A 298 -14.38 95.42 40.51
C PRO A 298 -13.10 96.10 41.04
N PRO A 299 -12.13 96.51 40.17
CA PRO A 299 -10.95 97.24 40.62
C PRO A 299 -11.41 98.49 41.37
N GLY A 300 -11.17 98.51 42.68
CA GLY A 300 -11.52 99.64 43.52
C GLY A 300 -10.80 100.89 43.04
N ASP A 301 -11.58 101.92 42.71
CA ASP A 301 -11.10 103.30 42.61
C ASP A 301 -10.35 103.65 43.90
N GLY A 302 -9.03 103.79 43.78
CA GLY A 302 -8.20 104.40 44.82
C GLY A 302 -8.49 105.91 44.92
N PRO A 303 -8.49 106.49 46.14
CA PRO A 303 -8.85 107.90 46.34
C PRO A 303 -7.77 108.87 45.82
N PRO A 304 -8.11 110.14 45.55
CA PRO A 304 -7.17 111.14 45.06
C PRO A 304 -6.20 111.57 46.17
N VAL A 305 -4.90 111.59 45.84
CA VAL A 305 -3.87 112.20 46.68
C VAL A 305 -3.80 113.69 46.37
N LEU A 306 -4.18 114.52 47.33
CA LEU A 306 -3.77 115.92 47.42
C LEU A 306 -2.49 115.98 48.26
N GLY A 307 -1.43 116.55 47.70
CA GLY A 307 -0.13 116.77 48.35
C GLY A 307 1.02 116.69 47.37
#